data_AF-A0A0D7WXR5-F1
#
_entry.id   AF-A0A0D7WXR5-F1
#
_cell.length_a   1.000
_cell.length_b   1.000
_cell.length_c   1.000
_cell.angle_alpha   90.00
_cell.angle_beta   90.00
_cell.angle_gamma   90.00
#
_symmetry.space_group_name_H-M   'P 1'
#
loop_
_entity.id
_entity.type
_entity.pdbx_description
1 polymer ?
#
loop_
_entity_poly.entity_id
_entity_poly.type
_entity_poly.pdbx_seq_one_letter_code
_entity_poly.pdbx_strand_id
1 'polypeptide(L)'
;MKHHPALFDARTLHNDTRLLFKLKLLLGTVCAYGGEVPLTKVELAKRLGTSSYRISVLLQKLTHEEIVYYDENGRLFFKQFVFVRDKEETEKNGLYAKNFIFFLSDSFLSEDRNVQRFVLHYVGKELVYIPGNFRWGYISDLYGPLGLLNIRTRKEALHILEKASKYLKMKIYNENFQVLNVYPEWLEMGEVYSEGAELWVIKQLRKHRFCLEFLSRKAVWQIAKVMEDYYAKFGYEYATEIFDTALYNIQKNKMRSQGFFKMIYREDDEYVVNDEKNELDQISAYFRAVMEAAELNYAVQLSMDLEGISKKKQLAESNLFSNEQVSEVNQKLIQAANLQYQIIWDKLCRINLCWLNRFRQSPEWFIQNYYRIKSLPAPILEIKQEIEKLLSKRKAEERKWAL
;
A
#
# COMPACT_ATOMS: atom_id res chain seq x y z
N MET A 1 -4.41 -7.36 5.35
CA MET A 1 -3.39 -6.28 5.37
C MET A 1 -2.02 -6.82 5.70
N LYS A 2 -0.96 -6.25 5.10
CA LYS A 2 0.37 -6.85 5.05
C LYS A 2 1.37 -5.96 5.79
N HIS A 3 1.93 -6.41 6.92
CA HIS A 3 2.94 -5.64 7.68
C HIS A 3 4.36 -6.18 7.43
N HIS A 4 5.38 -5.44 7.88
CA HIS A 4 6.78 -5.86 7.76
C HIS A 4 7.01 -7.22 8.46
N PRO A 5 7.68 -8.21 7.83
CA PRO A 5 7.89 -9.54 8.43
C PRO A 5 8.71 -9.50 9.74
N ALA A 6 9.64 -8.55 9.88
CA ALA A 6 10.41 -8.41 11.11
C ALA A 6 9.63 -7.72 12.25
N LEU A 7 8.42 -7.21 12.00
CA LEU A 7 7.60 -6.55 13.03
C LEU A 7 7.31 -7.50 14.20
N PHE A 8 7.10 -8.79 13.89
CA PHE A 8 6.74 -9.82 14.87
C PHE A 8 7.80 -10.91 15.01
N ASP A 9 9.06 -10.60 14.69
CA ASP A 9 10.15 -11.54 14.91
C ASP A 9 10.34 -11.81 16.42
N ALA A 10 10.14 -13.06 16.87
CA ALA A 10 10.31 -13.45 18.27
C ALA A 10 11.67 -13.01 18.87
N ARG A 11 12.74 -12.96 18.05
CA ARG A 11 14.07 -12.50 18.48
C ARG A 11 14.07 -11.02 18.89
N THR A 12 13.32 -10.18 18.20
CA THR A 12 13.18 -8.74 18.53
C THR A 12 12.13 -8.54 19.62
N LEU A 13 11.05 -9.33 19.62
CA LEU A 13 9.98 -9.28 20.62
C LEU A 13 10.46 -9.61 22.04
N HIS A 14 11.59 -10.31 22.19
CA HIS A 14 12.21 -10.64 23.47
C HIS A 14 12.45 -9.39 24.35
N ASN A 15 12.94 -8.30 23.73
CA ASN A 15 13.30 -7.04 24.40
C ASN A 15 12.14 -6.04 24.48
N ASP A 16 10.94 -6.44 24.05
CA ASP A 16 9.81 -5.52 24.00
C ASP A 16 9.15 -5.37 25.36
N THR A 17 9.03 -4.11 25.79
CA THR A 17 8.14 -3.75 26.88
C THR A 17 6.69 -4.03 26.46
N ARG A 18 5.79 -4.19 27.43
CA ARG A 18 4.35 -4.36 27.15
C ARG A 18 3.80 -3.25 26.25
N LEU A 19 4.29 -2.01 26.41
CA LEU A 19 3.86 -0.87 25.60
C LEU A 19 4.41 -0.95 24.17
N LEU A 20 5.67 -1.37 23.98
CA LEU A 20 6.26 -1.55 22.65
C LEU A 20 5.56 -2.67 21.88
N PHE A 21 5.22 -3.77 22.56
CA PHE A 21 4.44 -4.85 21.96
C PHE A 21 3.07 -4.38 21.48
N LYS A 22 2.34 -3.63 22.33
CA LYS A 22 1.05 -3.01 21.94
C LYS A 22 1.21 -2.02 20.79
N LEU A 23 2.30 -1.25 20.76
CA LEU A 23 2.61 -0.35 19.66
C LEU A 23 2.84 -1.12 18.36
N LYS A 24 3.65 -2.20 18.37
CA LYS A 24 3.87 -3.05 17.18
C LYS A 24 2.57 -3.64 16.64
N LEU A 25 1.70 -4.16 17.53
CA LEU A 25 0.36 -4.63 17.15
C LEU A 25 -0.46 -3.50 16.49
N LEU A 26 -0.51 -2.31 17.11
CA LEU A 26 -1.22 -1.16 16.57
C LEU A 26 -0.67 -0.76 15.19
N LEU A 27 0.65 -0.67 15.04
CA LEU A 27 1.28 -0.32 13.76
C LEU A 27 0.97 -1.34 12.65
N GLY A 28 0.89 -2.63 12.98
CA GLY A 28 0.44 -3.67 12.04
C GLY A 28 -1.04 -3.56 11.67
N THR A 29 -1.87 -3.00 12.56
CA THR A 29 -3.31 -2.75 12.30
C THR A 29 -3.54 -1.50 11.46
N VAL A 30 -2.73 -0.46 11.68
CA VAL A 30 -2.93 0.85 11.04
C VAL A 30 -2.01 1.10 9.85
N CYS A 31 -1.13 0.17 9.47
CA CYS A 31 -0.33 0.33 8.25
C CYS A 31 -1.24 0.48 7.02
N ALA A 32 -0.88 1.30 6.05
CA ALA A 32 -1.64 1.52 4.82
C ALA A 32 -0.77 1.16 3.60
N TYR A 33 -1.16 1.69 2.43
CA TYR A 33 -0.41 1.52 1.19
C TYR A 33 1.06 1.96 1.34
N GLY A 34 1.99 1.22 0.75
CA GLY A 34 3.43 1.53 0.85
C GLY A 34 4.03 1.33 2.23
N GLY A 35 3.28 0.78 3.18
CA GLY A 35 3.71 0.68 4.58
C GLY A 35 3.59 2.00 5.35
N GLU A 36 2.88 3.00 4.82
CA GLU A 36 2.62 4.24 5.55
C GLU A 36 1.84 3.95 6.84
N VAL A 37 2.16 4.63 7.92
CA VAL A 37 1.34 4.67 9.12
C VAL A 37 0.60 6.01 9.13
N PRO A 38 -0.68 6.05 8.72
CA PRO A 38 -1.46 7.27 8.57
C PRO A 38 -1.98 7.73 9.93
N LEU A 39 -1.16 7.69 10.97
CA LEU A 39 -1.43 8.23 12.30
C LEU A 39 -0.23 9.05 12.77
N THR A 40 -0.53 10.22 13.33
CA THR A 40 0.47 11.06 13.99
C THR A 40 0.89 10.45 15.33
N LYS A 41 2.03 10.88 15.86
CA LYS A 41 2.50 10.47 17.20
C LYS A 41 1.46 10.75 18.29
N VAL A 42 0.69 11.82 18.16
CA VAL A 42 -0.39 12.20 19.09
C VAL A 42 -1.55 11.22 18.99
N GLU A 43 -1.98 10.86 17.78
CA GLU A 43 -3.04 9.89 17.56
C GLU A 43 -2.66 8.49 18.09
N LEU A 44 -1.41 8.06 17.85
CA LEU A 44 -0.86 6.82 18.40
C LEU A 44 -0.84 6.84 19.94
N ALA A 45 -0.41 7.96 20.53
CA ALA A 45 -0.37 8.14 21.98
C ALA A 45 -1.75 8.06 22.62
N LYS A 46 -2.76 8.70 22.00
CA LYS A 46 -4.15 8.65 22.44
C LYS A 46 -4.70 7.22 22.43
N ARG A 47 -4.46 6.47 21.35
CA ARG A 47 -4.92 5.07 21.23
C ARG A 47 -4.25 4.12 22.21
N LEU A 48 -2.99 4.37 22.54
CA LEU A 48 -2.22 3.54 23.47
C LEU A 48 -2.37 4.00 24.94
N GLY A 49 -3.11 5.08 25.21
CA GLY A 49 -3.28 5.62 26.56
C GLY A 49 -1.96 6.08 27.19
N THR A 50 -1.11 6.74 26.41
CA THR A 50 0.24 7.15 26.86
C THR A 50 0.62 8.54 26.32
N SER A 51 1.79 9.05 26.69
CA SER A 51 2.31 10.35 26.22
C SER A 51 2.93 10.23 24.81
N SER A 52 2.83 11.30 24.00
CA SER A 52 3.52 11.41 22.70
C SER A 52 5.05 11.30 22.81
N TYR A 53 5.65 11.75 23.91
CA TYR A 53 7.08 11.56 24.19
C TYR A 53 7.46 10.08 24.26
N ARG A 54 6.75 9.29 25.06
CA ARG A 54 6.96 7.82 25.14
C ARG A 54 6.80 7.14 23.77
N ILE A 55 5.81 7.52 22.98
CA ILE A 55 5.67 7.01 21.60
C ILE A 55 6.89 7.40 20.75
N SER A 56 7.39 8.62 20.88
CA SER A 56 8.57 9.06 20.13
C SER A 56 9.80 8.21 20.44
N VAL A 57 10.04 7.91 21.72
CA VAL A 57 11.15 7.04 22.16
C VAL A 57 11.00 5.62 21.61
N LEU A 58 9.78 5.06 21.65
CA LEU A 58 9.52 3.72 21.11
C LEU A 58 9.69 3.66 19.59
N LEU A 59 9.21 4.67 18.87
CA LEU A 59 9.40 4.76 17.41
C LEU A 59 10.88 4.94 17.05
N GLN A 60 11.65 5.70 17.83
CA GLN A 60 13.10 5.83 17.62
C GLN A 60 13.82 4.49 17.78
N LYS A 61 13.41 3.67 18.77
CA LYS A 61 13.90 2.28 18.89
C LYS A 61 13.58 1.46 17.64
N LEU A 62 12.33 1.52 17.14
CA LEU A 62 11.94 0.81 15.91
C LEU A 62 12.67 1.33 14.66
N THR A 63 13.04 2.61 14.62
CA THR A 63 13.89 3.17 13.56
C THR A 63 15.31 2.65 13.62
N HIS A 64 15.88 2.53 14.82
CA HIS A 64 17.21 1.93 15.01
C HIS A 64 17.22 0.43 14.68
N GLU A 65 16.13 -0.29 14.97
CA GLU A 65 15.92 -1.68 14.57
C GLU A 65 15.62 -1.85 13.07
N GLU A 66 15.63 -0.74 12.32
CA GLU A 66 15.35 -0.72 10.88
C GLU A 66 13.96 -1.26 10.50
N ILE A 67 12.99 -1.22 11.42
CA ILE A 67 11.61 -1.67 11.17
C ILE A 67 10.79 -0.57 10.51
N VAL A 68 11.00 0.69 10.95
CA VAL A 68 10.29 1.86 10.44
C VAL A 68 11.26 2.99 10.10
N TYR A 69 10.88 3.88 9.19
CA TYR A 69 11.63 5.09 8.88
C TYR A 69 10.67 6.28 8.71
N TYR A 70 11.22 7.49 8.79
CA TYR A 70 10.49 8.71 8.46
C TYR A 70 10.91 9.18 7.07
N ASP A 71 9.96 9.55 6.22
CA ASP A 71 10.25 10.22 4.97
C ASP A 71 10.70 11.68 5.20
N GLU A 72 11.07 12.37 4.12
CA GLU A 72 11.47 13.78 4.15
C GLU A 72 10.34 14.71 4.67
N ASN A 73 9.09 14.27 4.60
CA ASN A 73 7.91 15.01 5.09
C ASN A 73 7.55 14.67 6.55
N GLY A 74 8.35 13.83 7.23
CA GLY A 74 8.10 13.42 8.61
C GLY A 74 6.94 12.42 8.76
N ARG A 75 6.52 11.75 7.69
CA ARG A 75 5.55 10.64 7.71
C ARG A 75 6.25 9.34 8.04
N LEU A 76 5.60 8.49 8.82
CA LEU A 76 6.14 7.22 9.27
C LEU A 76 5.82 6.11 8.26
N PHE A 77 6.83 5.34 7.88
CA PHE A 77 6.70 4.20 6.97
C PHE A 77 7.39 2.96 7.56
N PHE A 78 6.94 1.77 7.18
CA PHE A 78 7.70 0.54 7.35
C PHE A 78 8.87 0.48 6.37
N LYS A 79 10.07 0.17 6.86
CA LYS A 79 11.26 -0.06 6.02
C LYS A 79 11.02 -1.38 5.27
N GLN A 80 11.11 -1.40 3.94
CA GLN A 80 10.84 -2.59 3.10
C GLN A 80 9.40 -3.11 3.10
N PHE A 81 8.45 -2.23 2.75
CA PHE A 81 7.15 -2.70 2.27
C PHE A 81 7.28 -3.13 0.80
N VAL A 82 7.36 -4.44 0.54
CA VAL A 82 7.17 -4.97 -0.82
C VAL A 82 5.67 -4.80 -1.15
N PHE A 83 5.17 -4.90 -2.38
CA PHE A 83 3.75 -5.30 -2.63
C PHE A 83 3.70 -6.58 -3.49
N VAL A 84 2.91 -7.61 -3.11
CA VAL A 84 2.68 -8.74 -4.04
C VAL A 84 1.85 -8.17 -5.19
N ARG A 85 2.48 -7.94 -6.33
CA ARG A 85 1.74 -7.87 -7.59
C ARG A 85 1.25 -9.28 -7.86
N ASP A 86 -0.04 -9.44 -8.21
CA ASP A 86 -0.70 -10.74 -8.43
C ASP A 86 -0.04 -11.67 -9.49
N LYS A 87 1.13 -11.30 -10.04
CA LYS A 87 1.87 -12.01 -11.09
C LYS A 87 3.40 -12.01 -10.92
N GLU A 88 3.94 -11.76 -9.73
CA GLU A 88 5.38 -12.07 -9.48
C GLU A 88 5.56 -13.54 -9.12
N GLU A 89 6.62 -14.14 -9.67
CA GLU A 89 7.06 -15.51 -9.39
C GLU A 89 7.22 -15.70 -7.88
N THR A 90 6.54 -16.73 -7.36
CA THR A 90 6.52 -17.20 -5.96
C THR A 90 7.90 -17.60 -5.39
N GLU A 91 8.99 -17.37 -6.11
CA GLU A 91 10.34 -17.83 -5.77
C GLU A 91 11.18 -16.81 -4.98
N LYS A 92 10.72 -15.57 -4.79
CA LYS A 92 11.45 -14.60 -3.96
C LYS A 92 10.99 -14.66 -2.49
N ASN A 93 11.97 -14.75 -1.57
CA ASN A 93 11.87 -14.72 -0.10
C ASN A 93 11.25 -13.43 0.50
N GLY A 94 10.23 -12.85 -0.13
CA GLY A 94 9.67 -11.53 0.17
C GLY A 94 8.16 -11.56 0.38
N LEU A 95 7.65 -12.56 1.09
CA LEU A 95 6.23 -12.70 1.32
C LEU A 95 5.84 -12.16 2.72
N TYR A 96 4.60 -11.68 2.84
CA TYR A 96 4.05 -10.93 3.99
C TYR A 96 3.32 -11.79 5.01
N ALA A 97 3.22 -11.24 6.21
CA ALA A 97 2.23 -11.68 7.16
C ALA A 97 0.95 -10.84 7.16
N LYS A 98 -0.15 -11.56 7.33
CA LYS A 98 -1.48 -11.00 7.56
C LYS A 98 -1.62 -10.64 9.04
N ASN A 99 -2.23 -9.51 9.31
CA ASN A 99 -2.66 -9.17 10.67
C ASN A 99 -4.05 -9.76 10.94
N PHE A 100 -4.20 -10.53 12.02
CA PHE A 100 -5.45 -11.23 12.34
C PHE A 100 -6.16 -10.60 13.52
N ILE A 101 -7.50 -10.60 13.49
CA ILE A 101 -8.33 -10.02 14.57
C ILE A 101 -8.04 -10.70 15.90
N PHE A 102 -7.76 -12.01 15.90
CA PHE A 102 -7.49 -12.75 17.13
C PHE A 102 -6.26 -12.27 17.90
N PHE A 103 -5.30 -11.57 17.27
CA PHE A 103 -4.17 -10.96 17.99
C PHE A 103 -4.61 -9.88 18.99
N LEU A 104 -5.81 -9.34 18.83
CA LEU A 104 -6.41 -8.35 19.70
C LEU A 104 -7.43 -8.95 20.67
N SER A 105 -7.67 -10.26 20.63
CA SER A 105 -8.62 -10.93 21.52
C SER A 105 -8.08 -11.02 22.95
N ASP A 106 -8.96 -10.92 23.94
CA ASP A 106 -8.59 -11.11 25.35
C ASP A 106 -8.01 -12.51 25.60
N SER A 107 -8.51 -13.52 24.88
CA SER A 107 -7.96 -14.87 24.89
C SER A 107 -6.47 -14.87 24.55
N PHE A 108 -6.07 -14.19 23.47
CA PHE A 108 -4.66 -14.15 23.06
C PHE A 108 -3.82 -13.24 23.95
N LEU A 109 -4.35 -12.06 24.30
CA LEU A 109 -3.64 -11.06 25.10
C LEU A 109 -3.39 -11.48 26.55
N SER A 110 -4.15 -12.47 27.06
CA SER A 110 -3.97 -13.07 28.38
C SER A 110 -2.99 -14.25 28.41
N GLU A 111 -2.56 -14.77 27.26
CA GLU A 111 -1.58 -15.85 27.19
C GLU A 111 -0.19 -15.44 27.72
N ASP A 112 0.64 -16.44 28.01
CA ASP A 112 2.05 -16.21 28.34
C ASP A 112 2.78 -15.48 27.20
N ARG A 113 3.72 -14.59 27.53
CA ARG A 113 4.43 -13.77 26.54
C ARG A 113 5.21 -14.62 25.54
N ASN A 114 5.81 -15.74 25.95
CA ASN A 114 6.56 -16.58 25.03
C ASN A 114 5.62 -17.37 24.10
N VAL A 115 4.40 -17.70 24.55
CA VAL A 115 3.34 -18.23 23.68
C VAL A 115 2.91 -17.17 22.65
N GLN A 116 2.64 -15.94 23.08
CA GLN A 116 2.30 -14.84 22.18
C GLN A 116 3.39 -14.60 21.14
N ARG A 117 4.67 -14.56 21.56
CA ARG A 117 5.83 -14.38 20.68
C ARG A 117 5.97 -15.50 19.67
N PHE A 118 5.81 -16.74 20.10
CA PHE A 118 5.88 -17.89 19.22
C PHE A 118 4.78 -17.84 18.16
N VAL A 119 3.52 -17.63 18.57
CA VAL A 119 2.39 -17.52 17.65
C VAL A 119 2.59 -16.35 16.68
N LEU A 120 2.99 -15.18 17.17
CA LEU A 120 3.24 -14.01 16.32
C LEU A 120 4.43 -14.20 15.39
N HIS A 121 5.49 -14.90 15.78
CA HIS A 121 6.60 -15.19 14.87
C HIS A 121 6.17 -16.15 13.76
N TYR A 122 5.42 -17.20 14.09
CA TYR A 122 4.97 -18.13 13.07
C TYR A 122 3.91 -17.52 12.15
N VAL A 123 2.89 -16.86 12.68
CA VAL A 123 1.85 -16.23 11.85
C VAL A 123 2.34 -14.94 11.18
N GLY A 124 3.17 -14.18 11.89
CA GLY A 124 3.66 -12.86 11.53
C GLY A 124 4.94 -12.82 10.69
N LYS A 125 5.64 -13.95 10.53
CA LYS A 125 6.92 -14.03 9.79
C LYS A 125 7.11 -15.34 9.02
N GLU A 126 6.93 -16.50 9.66
CA GLU A 126 7.38 -17.79 9.07
C GLU A 126 6.36 -18.49 8.17
N LEU A 127 5.07 -18.49 8.58
CA LEU A 127 3.93 -19.01 7.84
C LEU A 127 3.34 -17.92 6.96
N VAL A 128 4.18 -17.31 6.14
CA VAL A 128 3.65 -16.46 5.09
C VAL A 128 2.62 -17.27 4.29
N TYR A 129 1.41 -16.71 4.20
CA TYR A 129 0.20 -17.34 3.68
C TYR A 129 0.33 -17.74 2.20
N ILE A 130 1.02 -18.85 1.97
CA ILE A 130 0.97 -19.64 0.74
C ILE A 130 0.23 -20.95 1.09
N PRO A 131 -0.81 -21.33 0.35
CA PRO A 131 -1.45 -22.63 0.50
C PRO A 131 -0.42 -23.77 0.42
N GLY A 132 -0.36 -24.62 1.44
CA GLY A 132 0.56 -25.78 1.50
C GLY A 132 1.93 -25.51 2.15
N ASN A 133 2.20 -24.28 2.59
CA ASN A 133 3.44 -23.96 3.31
C ASN A 133 3.38 -24.47 4.75
N PHE A 134 4.35 -25.30 5.15
CA PHE A 134 4.56 -25.73 6.53
C PHE A 134 6.00 -25.47 6.95
N ARG A 135 6.23 -25.32 8.25
CA ARG A 135 7.56 -25.05 8.80
C ARG A 135 7.96 -26.13 9.79
N TRP A 136 9.15 -26.67 9.59
CA TRP A 136 9.83 -27.52 10.56
C TRP A 136 10.70 -26.67 11.47
N GLY A 137 10.79 -27.06 12.73
CA GLY A 137 11.74 -26.48 13.68
C GLY A 137 12.23 -27.54 14.67
N TYR A 138 13.43 -27.34 15.21
CA TYR A 138 13.95 -28.15 16.30
C TYR A 138 13.53 -27.54 17.64
N ILE A 139 13.18 -28.39 18.61
CA ILE A 139 12.84 -27.91 19.96
C ILE A 139 14.05 -27.24 20.61
N SER A 140 15.27 -27.70 20.30
CA SER A 140 16.53 -27.06 20.73
C SER A 140 16.65 -25.61 20.33
N ASP A 141 16.06 -25.21 19.19
CA ASP A 141 16.17 -23.85 18.67
C ASP A 141 15.27 -22.87 19.42
N LEU A 142 14.38 -23.36 20.29
CA LEU A 142 13.46 -22.52 21.04
C LEU A 142 14.06 -22.00 22.35
N TYR A 143 15.08 -22.66 22.91
CA TYR A 143 15.59 -22.36 24.25
C TYR A 143 17.11 -22.19 24.28
N GLY A 144 17.61 -21.58 25.35
CA GLY A 144 19.04 -21.31 25.53
C GLY A 144 19.48 -19.93 25.02
N PRO A 145 20.78 -19.63 25.06
CA PRO A 145 21.29 -18.28 24.80
C PRO A 145 21.03 -17.74 23.39
N LEU A 146 20.92 -18.65 22.41
CA LEU A 146 20.62 -18.35 21.01
C LEU A 146 19.20 -18.78 20.62
N GLY A 147 18.39 -19.20 21.60
CA GLY A 147 17.04 -19.68 21.38
C GLY A 147 16.12 -18.58 20.83
N LEU A 148 15.15 -18.99 20.03
CA LEU A 148 14.10 -18.12 19.49
C LEU A 148 13.30 -17.43 20.59
N LEU A 149 13.12 -18.11 21.72
CA LEU A 149 12.37 -17.63 22.88
C LEU A 149 13.30 -17.46 24.08
N ASN A 150 12.95 -16.52 24.97
CA ASN A 150 13.68 -16.31 26.21
C ASN A 150 13.25 -17.33 27.27
N ILE A 151 13.67 -18.58 27.07
CA ILE A 151 13.42 -19.73 27.96
C ILE A 151 14.70 -20.55 28.08
N ARG A 152 14.82 -21.32 29.18
CA ARG A 152 16.08 -21.98 29.53
C ARG A 152 16.04 -23.48 29.31
N THR A 153 14.85 -24.08 29.28
CA THR A 153 14.71 -25.54 29.30
C THR A 153 13.81 -26.08 28.20
N ARG A 154 14.07 -27.33 27.80
CA ARG A 154 13.20 -28.11 26.91
C ARG A 154 11.77 -28.24 27.44
N LYS A 155 11.60 -28.36 28.76
CA LYS A 155 10.28 -28.49 29.39
C LYS A 155 9.42 -27.24 29.18
N GLU A 156 10.03 -26.06 29.33
CA GLU A 156 9.36 -24.78 29.02
C GLU A 156 9.01 -24.68 27.53
N ALA A 157 9.91 -25.13 26.65
CA ALA A 157 9.67 -25.11 25.20
C ALA A 157 8.47 -25.98 24.82
N LEU A 158 8.38 -27.20 25.36
CA LEU A 158 7.24 -28.10 25.14
C LEU A 158 5.93 -27.48 25.64
N HIS A 159 5.93 -26.91 26.85
CA HIS A 159 4.74 -26.24 27.41
C HIS A 159 4.26 -25.07 26.55
N ILE A 160 5.19 -24.30 25.96
CA ILE A 160 4.85 -23.21 25.04
C ILE A 160 4.25 -23.75 23.74
N LEU A 161 4.82 -24.81 23.16
CA LEU A 161 4.30 -25.46 21.95
C LEU A 161 2.89 -26.02 22.19
N GLU A 162 2.67 -26.70 23.32
CA GLU A 162 1.35 -27.22 23.71
C GLU A 162 0.32 -26.09 23.82
N LYS A 163 0.65 -24.99 24.48
CA LYS A 163 -0.26 -23.82 24.55
C LYS A 163 -0.46 -23.15 23.20
N ALA A 164 0.58 -23.03 22.39
CA ALA A 164 0.48 -22.45 21.04
C ALA A 164 -0.36 -23.32 20.10
N SER A 165 -0.50 -24.61 20.37
CA SER A 165 -1.38 -25.53 19.64
C SER A 165 -2.86 -25.17 19.75
N LYS A 166 -3.24 -24.27 20.66
CA LYS A 166 -4.57 -23.66 20.67
C LYS A 166 -4.83 -22.80 19.42
N TYR A 167 -3.80 -22.14 18.89
CA TYR A 167 -3.90 -21.19 17.78
C TYR A 167 -3.38 -21.76 16.45
N LEU A 168 -2.34 -22.60 16.54
CA LEU A 168 -1.63 -23.15 15.40
C LEU A 168 -1.88 -24.65 15.28
N LYS A 169 -2.26 -25.09 14.08
CA LYS A 169 -2.29 -26.50 13.72
C LYS A 169 -0.84 -27.00 13.65
N MET A 170 -0.39 -27.68 14.69
CA MET A 170 0.97 -28.17 14.81
C MET A 170 1.06 -29.64 15.21
N LYS A 171 2.20 -30.26 14.92
CA LYS A 171 2.57 -31.60 15.38
C LYS A 171 3.87 -31.49 16.15
N ILE A 172 3.88 -32.00 17.39
CA ILE A 172 5.07 -31.99 18.25
C ILE A 172 5.62 -33.42 18.30
N TYR A 173 6.90 -33.56 18.02
CA TYR A 173 7.66 -34.81 18.07
C TYR A 173 8.68 -34.74 19.21
N ASN A 174 9.46 -35.82 19.39
CA ASN A 174 10.46 -35.88 20.46
C ASN A 174 11.51 -34.75 20.35
N GLU A 175 12.05 -34.50 19.17
CA GLU A 175 13.12 -33.50 18.96
C GLU A 175 12.66 -32.29 18.13
N ASN A 176 11.56 -32.45 17.40
CA ASN A 176 11.13 -31.52 16.35
C ASN A 176 9.68 -31.13 16.56
N PHE A 177 9.27 -30.06 15.89
CA PHE A 177 7.87 -29.71 15.72
C PHE A 177 7.62 -29.27 14.29
N GLN A 178 6.39 -29.44 13.84
CA GLN A 178 5.91 -29.02 12.54
C GLN A 178 4.73 -28.08 12.72
N VAL A 179 4.83 -26.86 12.22
CA VAL A 179 3.72 -25.91 12.17
C VAL A 179 3.12 -25.94 10.77
N LEU A 180 1.86 -26.37 10.67
CA LEU A 180 1.18 -26.58 9.39
C LEU A 180 0.43 -25.33 8.93
N ASN A 181 -0.42 -24.77 9.80
CA ASN A 181 -1.20 -23.56 9.51
C ASN A 181 -1.81 -22.99 10.81
N VAL A 182 -2.51 -21.87 10.72
CA VAL A 182 -3.44 -21.38 11.75
C VAL A 182 -4.74 -22.20 11.70
N TYR A 183 -5.40 -22.48 12.84
CA TYR A 183 -6.69 -23.18 12.81
C TYR A 183 -7.78 -22.34 12.11
N PRO A 184 -8.71 -22.98 11.38
CA PRO A 184 -9.80 -22.28 10.67
C PRO A 184 -10.63 -21.35 11.55
N GLU A 185 -10.96 -21.76 12.77
CA GLU A 185 -11.71 -20.96 13.77
C GLU A 185 -11.08 -19.58 14.02
N TRP A 186 -9.75 -19.47 14.10
CA TRP A 186 -9.06 -18.18 14.27
C TRP A 186 -8.95 -17.40 12.95
N LEU A 187 -8.93 -18.09 11.81
CA LEU A 187 -8.99 -17.46 10.49
C LEU A 187 -10.39 -16.88 10.21
N GLU A 188 -11.43 -17.58 10.65
CA GLU A 188 -12.85 -17.21 10.53
C GLU A 188 -13.19 -15.96 11.35
N MET A 189 -12.47 -15.70 12.46
CA MET A 189 -12.54 -14.40 13.15
C MET A 189 -12.18 -13.22 12.25
N GLY A 190 -11.50 -13.48 11.13
CA GLY A 190 -11.19 -12.51 10.09
C GLY A 190 -9.80 -11.90 10.22
N GLU A 191 -9.33 -11.41 9.07
CA GLU A 191 -8.19 -10.51 9.02
C GLU A 191 -8.60 -9.14 9.55
N VAL A 192 -7.65 -8.40 10.15
CA VAL A 192 -7.84 -6.98 10.36
C VAL A 192 -7.94 -6.32 8.99
N TYR A 193 -9.19 -6.05 8.56
CA TYR A 193 -9.47 -5.22 7.42
C TYR A 193 -8.84 -3.84 7.64
N SER A 194 -8.37 -3.27 6.54
CA SER A 194 -7.36 -2.23 6.55
C SER A 194 -7.79 -0.93 7.22
N GLU A 195 -7.72 -0.87 8.56
CA GLU A 195 -7.96 0.36 9.29
C GLU A 195 -7.01 1.46 8.78
N GLY A 196 -5.76 1.09 8.50
CA GLY A 196 -4.81 1.96 7.84
C GLY A 196 -5.29 2.52 6.50
N ALA A 197 -5.84 1.71 5.59
CA ALA A 197 -6.35 2.22 4.31
C ALA A 197 -7.56 3.13 4.50
N GLU A 198 -8.49 2.80 5.41
CA GLU A 198 -9.62 3.67 5.74
C GLU A 198 -9.11 5.02 6.26
N LEU A 199 -8.21 5.01 7.25
CA LEU A 199 -7.60 6.20 7.83
C LEU A 199 -6.84 7.03 6.79
N TRP A 200 -6.13 6.36 5.89
CA TRP A 200 -5.40 6.99 4.80
C TRP A 200 -6.34 7.70 3.82
N VAL A 201 -7.39 7.00 3.37
CA VAL A 201 -8.42 7.58 2.50
C VAL A 201 -9.08 8.77 3.18
N ILE A 202 -9.46 8.64 4.45
CA ILE A 202 -10.04 9.74 5.24
C ILE A 202 -9.10 10.95 5.31
N LYS A 203 -7.79 10.74 5.51
CA LYS A 203 -6.80 11.82 5.52
C LYS A 203 -6.71 12.54 4.17
N GLN A 204 -6.75 11.80 3.06
CA GLN A 204 -6.76 12.40 1.73
C GLN A 204 -8.07 13.14 1.44
N LEU A 205 -9.22 12.56 1.78
CA LEU A 205 -10.51 13.23 1.68
C LEU A 205 -10.54 14.53 2.49
N ARG A 206 -9.95 14.53 3.70
CA ARG A 206 -9.80 15.74 4.53
C ARG A 206 -8.96 16.81 3.83
N LYS A 207 -7.81 16.43 3.28
CA LYS A 207 -6.91 17.32 2.53
C LYS A 207 -7.64 18.03 1.39
N HIS A 208 -8.55 17.32 0.72
CA HIS A 208 -9.39 17.86 -0.36
C HIS A 208 -10.74 18.42 0.10
N ARG A 209 -10.90 18.73 1.40
CA ARG A 209 -12.07 19.43 1.98
C ARG A 209 -13.41 18.69 1.81
N PHE A 210 -13.40 17.36 1.83
CA PHE A 210 -14.63 16.58 2.01
C PHE A 210 -15.11 16.66 3.46
N CYS A 211 -16.42 16.60 3.68
CA CYS A 211 -17.01 16.69 5.01
C CYS A 211 -17.02 15.31 5.68
N LEU A 212 -16.09 15.07 6.59
CA LEU A 212 -15.87 13.73 7.13
C LEU A 212 -16.96 13.26 8.11
N GLU A 213 -17.69 14.19 8.73
CA GLU A 213 -18.71 13.88 9.76
C GLU A 213 -19.89 13.10 9.19
N PHE A 214 -20.15 13.23 7.88
CA PHE A 214 -21.25 12.57 7.19
C PHE A 214 -20.81 11.44 6.25
N LEU A 215 -19.51 11.09 6.23
CA LEU A 215 -19.04 10.00 5.38
C LEU A 215 -19.37 8.64 6.01
N SER A 216 -20.12 7.84 5.26
CA SER A 216 -20.33 6.42 5.59
C SER A 216 -18.99 5.67 5.60
N ARG A 217 -18.84 4.74 6.56
CA ARG A 217 -17.68 3.85 6.60
C ARG A 217 -17.68 2.89 5.41
N LYS A 218 -18.84 2.38 5.01
CA LYS A 218 -19.00 1.55 3.81
C LYS A 218 -18.55 2.29 2.54
N ALA A 219 -18.85 3.58 2.40
CA ALA A 219 -18.40 4.39 1.26
C ALA A 219 -16.87 4.58 1.24
N VAL A 220 -16.26 4.91 2.39
CA VAL A 220 -14.79 5.01 2.53
C VAL A 220 -14.12 3.71 2.12
N TRP A 221 -14.70 2.57 2.49
CA TRP A 221 -14.19 1.25 2.12
C TRP A 221 -14.20 1.01 0.60
N GLN A 222 -15.24 1.46 -0.10
CA GLN A 222 -15.30 1.34 -1.57
C GLN A 222 -14.21 2.17 -2.26
N ILE A 223 -13.89 3.35 -1.71
CA ILE A 223 -12.77 4.18 -2.18
C ILE A 223 -11.43 3.48 -1.90
N ALA A 224 -11.25 2.92 -0.70
CA ALA A 224 -10.05 2.18 -0.31
C ALA A 224 -9.80 0.96 -1.23
N LYS A 225 -10.86 0.23 -1.61
CA LYS A 225 -10.77 -0.90 -2.54
C LYS A 225 -10.23 -0.49 -3.91
N VAL A 226 -10.65 0.66 -4.44
CA VAL A 226 -10.12 1.19 -5.70
C VAL A 226 -8.66 1.63 -5.53
N MET A 227 -8.33 2.26 -4.41
CA MET A 227 -6.97 2.69 -4.12
C MET A 227 -5.98 1.54 -3.96
N GLU A 228 -6.43 0.39 -3.45
CA GLU A 228 -5.62 -0.83 -3.36
C GLU A 228 -5.18 -1.34 -4.74
N ASP A 229 -6.10 -1.34 -5.71
CA ASP A 229 -5.81 -1.70 -7.10
C ASP A 229 -4.87 -0.69 -7.77
N TYR A 230 -5.07 0.61 -7.54
CA TYR A 230 -4.18 1.65 -8.06
C TYR A 230 -2.77 1.57 -7.47
N TYR A 231 -2.69 1.32 -6.17
CA TYR A 231 -1.43 1.12 -5.48
C TYR A 231 -0.68 -0.11 -6.03
N ALA A 232 -1.38 -1.22 -6.29
CA ALA A 232 -0.81 -2.41 -6.91
C ALA A 232 -0.16 -2.12 -8.26
N LYS A 233 -0.84 -1.32 -9.08
CA LYS A 233 -0.44 -1.00 -10.46
C LYS A 233 0.68 0.03 -10.52
N PHE A 234 0.57 1.12 -9.77
CA PHE A 234 1.43 2.30 -9.93
C PHE A 234 2.44 2.48 -8.78
N GLY A 235 2.24 1.83 -7.64
CA GLY A 235 2.98 2.07 -6.40
C GLY A 235 2.50 3.31 -5.63
N TYR A 236 3.08 3.56 -4.47
CA TYR A 236 2.56 4.52 -3.47
C TYR A 236 2.49 5.95 -3.98
N GLU A 237 3.63 6.51 -4.40
CA GLU A 237 3.76 7.91 -4.77
C GLU A 237 2.80 8.28 -5.91
N TYR A 238 2.84 7.50 -6.99
CA TYR A 238 2.02 7.72 -8.18
C TYR A 238 0.53 7.52 -7.91
N ALA A 239 0.15 6.46 -7.18
CA ALA A 239 -1.24 6.26 -6.82
C ALA A 239 -1.78 7.41 -5.97
N THR A 240 -0.94 7.97 -5.08
CA THR A 240 -1.29 9.14 -4.26
C THR A 240 -1.49 10.39 -5.10
N GLU A 241 -0.62 10.67 -6.08
CA GLU A 241 -0.74 11.83 -6.97
C GLU A 241 -1.98 11.74 -7.89
N ILE A 242 -2.27 10.54 -8.42
CA ILE A 242 -3.49 10.29 -9.19
C ILE A 242 -4.72 10.48 -8.30
N PHE A 243 -4.68 9.99 -7.06
CA PHE A 243 -5.78 10.15 -6.12
C PHE A 243 -6.03 11.61 -5.76
N ASP A 244 -4.98 12.37 -5.48
CA ASP A 244 -5.06 13.81 -5.25
C ASP A 244 -5.72 14.52 -6.44
N THR A 245 -5.31 14.17 -7.66
CA THR A 245 -5.87 14.72 -8.90
C THR A 245 -7.34 14.34 -9.07
N ALA A 246 -7.73 13.10 -8.73
CA ALA A 246 -9.11 12.63 -8.80
C ALA A 246 -10.02 13.37 -7.81
N LEU A 247 -9.60 13.50 -6.55
CA LEU A 247 -10.34 14.21 -5.51
C LEU A 247 -10.49 15.70 -5.86
N TYR A 248 -9.43 16.33 -6.35
CA TYR A 248 -9.48 17.70 -6.84
C TYR A 248 -10.50 17.85 -7.97
N ASN A 249 -10.52 16.93 -8.94
CA ASN A 249 -11.46 16.97 -10.06
C ASN A 249 -12.92 16.81 -9.62
N ILE A 250 -13.19 15.96 -8.62
CA ILE A 250 -14.53 15.79 -8.01
C ILE A 250 -14.96 17.09 -7.33
N GLN A 251 -14.07 17.71 -6.55
CA GLN A 251 -14.36 18.95 -5.83
C GLN A 251 -14.51 20.15 -6.75
N LYS A 252 -13.74 20.21 -7.85
CA LYS A 252 -13.83 21.29 -8.84
C LYS A 252 -15.13 21.21 -9.64
N ASN A 253 -15.61 20.00 -9.95
CA ASN A 253 -16.80 19.79 -10.78
C ASN A 253 -18.01 19.31 -9.96
N LYS A 254 -18.35 20.01 -8.88
CA LYS A 254 -19.39 19.57 -7.92
C LYS A 254 -20.73 19.21 -8.57
N MET A 255 -21.17 19.99 -9.56
CA MET A 255 -22.44 19.72 -10.26
C MET A 255 -22.43 18.36 -10.97
N ARG A 256 -21.34 18.03 -11.66
CA ARG A 256 -21.19 16.74 -12.35
C ARG A 256 -20.99 15.57 -11.38
N SER A 257 -20.45 15.85 -10.20
CA SER A 257 -20.21 14.85 -9.15
C SER A 257 -21.32 14.80 -8.09
N GLN A 258 -22.45 15.47 -8.29
CA GLN A 258 -23.54 15.51 -7.30
C GLN A 258 -24.07 14.11 -6.96
N GLY A 259 -24.18 13.22 -7.95
CA GLY A 259 -24.58 11.83 -7.73
C GLY A 259 -23.60 11.09 -6.81
N PHE A 260 -22.29 11.31 -6.99
CA PHE A 260 -21.26 10.74 -6.13
C PHE A 260 -21.33 11.27 -4.71
N PHE A 261 -21.47 12.60 -4.54
CA PHE A 261 -21.65 13.20 -3.20
C PHE A 261 -22.89 12.65 -2.49
N LYS A 262 -24.01 12.47 -3.20
CA LYS A 262 -25.22 11.86 -2.64
C LYS A 262 -24.98 10.42 -2.19
N MET A 263 -24.15 9.64 -2.89
CA MET A 263 -23.88 8.26 -2.52
C MET A 263 -22.93 8.14 -1.32
N ILE A 264 -21.89 8.97 -1.22
CA ILE A 264 -20.87 8.85 -0.16
C ILE A 264 -21.32 9.43 1.20
N TYR A 265 -22.31 10.33 1.19
CA TYR A 265 -22.86 10.95 2.39
C TYR A 265 -24.20 10.34 2.86
N ARG A 266 -24.55 9.15 2.37
CA ARG A 266 -25.65 8.35 2.93
C ARG A 266 -25.23 7.71 4.24
N GLU A 267 -26.21 7.39 5.07
CA GLU A 267 -25.96 6.60 6.28
C GLU A 267 -25.66 5.14 5.91
N ASP A 268 -24.94 4.43 6.79
CA ASP A 268 -24.51 3.05 6.51
C ASP A 268 -25.67 2.07 6.29
N ASP A 269 -26.84 2.34 6.87
CA ASP A 269 -28.04 1.50 6.79
C ASP A 269 -28.92 1.81 5.58
N GLU A 270 -28.65 2.90 4.86
CA GLU A 270 -29.42 3.33 3.68
C GLU A 270 -28.98 2.67 2.37
N TYR A 271 -27.85 1.94 2.37
CA TYR A 271 -27.35 1.28 1.18
C TYR A 271 -28.14 0.01 0.85
N VAL A 272 -28.67 -0.06 -0.37
CA VAL A 272 -29.28 -1.29 -0.89
C VAL A 272 -28.18 -2.23 -1.38
N VAL A 273 -28.04 -3.37 -0.72
CA VAL A 273 -27.14 -4.46 -1.09
C VAL A 273 -27.95 -5.76 -1.14
N ASN A 274 -28.34 -6.17 -2.34
CA ASN A 274 -28.99 -7.45 -2.62
C ASN A 274 -28.42 -8.04 -3.92
N ASP A 275 -28.83 -9.27 -4.28
CA ASP A 275 -28.32 -9.99 -5.45
C ASP A 275 -28.57 -9.24 -6.78
N GLU A 276 -29.56 -8.33 -6.81
CA GLU A 276 -29.93 -7.57 -8.01
C GLU A 276 -29.25 -6.19 -8.08
N LYS A 277 -28.95 -5.57 -6.94
CA LYS A 277 -28.44 -4.21 -6.84
C LYS A 277 -27.50 -4.07 -5.64
N ASN A 278 -26.24 -3.74 -5.96
CA ASN A 278 -25.25 -3.34 -4.97
C ASN A 278 -24.87 -1.87 -5.19
N GLU A 279 -25.46 -0.97 -4.40
CA GLU A 279 -25.18 0.47 -4.50
C GLU A 279 -23.73 0.81 -4.12
N LEU A 280 -23.07 -0.02 -3.31
CA LEU A 280 -21.67 0.17 -2.96
C LEU A 280 -20.75 -0.03 -4.16
N ASP A 281 -21.10 -0.94 -5.08
CA ASP A 281 -20.33 -1.14 -6.31
C ASP A 281 -20.43 0.05 -7.26
N GLN A 282 -21.52 0.83 -7.18
CA GLN A 282 -21.67 2.07 -7.96
C GLN A 282 -20.69 3.15 -7.48
N ILE A 283 -20.43 3.22 -6.16
CA ILE A 283 -19.42 4.13 -5.60
C ILE A 283 -18.04 3.77 -6.15
N SER A 284 -17.66 2.49 -6.06
CA SER A 284 -16.35 2.05 -6.54
C SER A 284 -16.21 2.21 -8.06
N ALA A 285 -17.25 1.93 -8.83
CA ALA A 285 -17.26 2.11 -10.29
C ALA A 285 -17.11 3.59 -10.70
N TYR A 286 -17.90 4.49 -10.09
CA TYR A 286 -17.77 5.92 -10.34
C TYR A 286 -16.39 6.42 -9.97
N PHE A 287 -15.91 6.07 -8.78
CA PHE A 287 -14.62 6.53 -8.29
C PHE A 287 -13.47 6.00 -9.16
N ARG A 288 -13.53 4.73 -9.62
CA ARG A 288 -12.59 4.17 -10.59
C ARG A 288 -12.57 4.96 -11.90
N ALA A 289 -13.73 5.30 -12.46
CA ALA A 289 -13.81 6.09 -13.68
C ALA A 289 -13.18 7.49 -13.52
N VAL A 290 -13.36 8.12 -12.36
CA VAL A 290 -12.69 9.39 -12.04
C VAL A 290 -11.18 9.21 -11.90
N MET A 291 -10.73 8.14 -11.24
CA MET A 291 -9.30 7.83 -11.10
C MET A 291 -8.64 7.62 -12.47
N GLU A 292 -9.29 6.90 -13.38
CA GLU A 292 -8.80 6.70 -14.75
C GLU A 292 -8.73 8.00 -15.55
N ALA A 293 -9.73 8.88 -15.39
CA ALA A 293 -9.70 10.20 -16.00
C ALA A 293 -8.58 11.07 -15.39
N ALA A 294 -8.36 10.98 -14.08
CA ALA A 294 -7.32 11.70 -13.37
C ALA A 294 -5.92 11.21 -13.75
N GLU A 295 -5.74 9.91 -13.97
CA GLU A 295 -4.52 9.28 -14.47
C GLU A 295 -4.09 9.86 -15.82
N LEU A 296 -5.03 9.98 -16.76
CA LEU A 296 -4.79 10.61 -18.06
C LEU A 296 -4.52 12.12 -17.92
N ASN A 297 -5.29 12.83 -17.08
CA ASN A 297 -5.06 14.25 -16.83
C ASN A 297 -3.70 14.53 -16.19
N TYR A 298 -3.26 13.63 -15.30
CA TYR A 298 -1.96 13.71 -14.65
C TYR A 298 -0.82 13.50 -15.65
N ALA A 299 -0.95 12.53 -16.55
CA ALA A 299 0.01 12.35 -17.65
C ALA A 299 0.08 13.57 -18.58
N VAL A 300 -1.07 14.22 -18.87
CA VAL A 300 -1.09 15.49 -19.63
C VAL A 300 -0.37 16.60 -18.86
N GLN A 301 -0.65 16.75 -17.56
CA GLN A 301 -0.03 17.78 -16.74
C GLN A 301 1.49 17.63 -16.69
N LEU A 302 1.99 16.43 -16.40
CA LEU A 302 3.43 16.13 -16.40
C LEU A 302 4.08 16.43 -17.75
N SER A 303 3.37 16.13 -18.84
CA SER A 303 3.83 16.43 -20.19
C SER A 303 3.96 17.95 -20.44
N MET A 304 2.98 18.73 -20.00
CA MET A 304 3.03 20.20 -20.07
C MET A 304 4.15 20.77 -19.18
N ASP A 305 4.37 20.18 -18.01
CA ASP A 305 5.43 20.59 -17.09
C ASP A 305 6.82 20.37 -17.71
N LEU A 306 7.05 19.26 -18.42
CA LEU A 306 8.29 19.03 -19.18
C LEU A 306 8.53 20.10 -20.24
N GLU A 307 7.51 20.48 -21.00
CA GLU A 307 7.63 21.56 -21.98
C GLU A 307 7.97 22.89 -21.31
N GLY A 308 7.31 23.19 -20.18
CA GLY A 308 7.59 24.37 -19.38
C GLY A 308 9.04 24.41 -18.86
N ILE A 309 9.54 23.29 -18.35
CA ILE A 309 10.93 23.15 -17.87
C ILE A 309 11.91 23.32 -19.04
N SER A 310 11.63 22.70 -20.18
CA SER A 310 12.48 22.79 -21.38
C SER A 310 12.59 24.23 -21.88
N LYS A 311 11.47 24.97 -21.91
CA LYS A 311 11.46 26.40 -22.25
C LYS A 311 12.25 27.24 -21.25
N LYS A 312 12.09 27.00 -19.95
CA LYS A 312 12.87 27.71 -18.90
C LYS A 312 14.37 27.46 -19.04
N LYS A 313 14.76 26.22 -19.35
CA LYS A 313 16.15 25.84 -19.60
C LYS A 313 16.70 26.59 -20.83
N GLN A 314 15.98 26.56 -21.95
CA GLN A 314 16.39 27.27 -23.17
C GLN A 314 16.57 28.78 -22.94
N LEU A 315 15.68 29.42 -22.17
CA LEU A 315 15.79 30.83 -21.83
C LEU A 315 17.03 31.13 -20.96
N ALA A 316 17.36 30.25 -20.01
CA ALA A 316 18.56 30.38 -19.18
C ALA A 316 19.85 30.17 -20.01
N GLU A 317 19.80 29.27 -21.00
CA GLU A 317 20.90 29.01 -21.94
C GLU A 317 21.08 30.17 -22.94
N SER A 318 20.01 30.84 -23.37
CA SER A 318 20.07 31.95 -24.33
C SER A 318 20.49 33.29 -23.69
N ASN A 319 20.35 33.44 -22.38
CA ASN A 319 20.78 34.64 -21.65
C ASN A 319 22.30 34.60 -21.37
N LEU A 320 23.09 34.70 -22.44
CA LEU A 320 24.55 34.79 -22.39
C LEU A 320 24.98 36.24 -22.17
N PHE A 321 25.98 36.46 -21.31
CA PHE A 321 26.67 37.76 -21.25
C PHE A 321 27.52 37.98 -22.51
N SER A 322 27.97 39.22 -22.72
CA SER A 322 28.82 39.67 -23.85
C SER A 322 30.12 38.87 -24.06
N ASN A 323 30.49 37.98 -23.13
CA ASN A 323 31.66 37.10 -23.21
C ASN A 323 31.30 35.64 -23.53
N GLU A 324 30.09 35.35 -24.04
CA GLU A 324 29.59 34.00 -24.35
C GLU A 324 29.54 33.02 -23.16
N GLN A 325 29.69 33.51 -21.93
CA GLN A 325 29.64 32.70 -20.71
C GLN A 325 28.28 32.80 -20.01
N VAL A 326 27.74 31.63 -19.64
CA VAL A 326 26.54 31.49 -18.83
C VAL A 326 26.85 31.92 -17.39
N SER A 327 26.04 32.81 -16.82
CA SER A 327 26.20 33.26 -15.43
C SER A 327 26.06 32.11 -14.43
N GLU A 328 26.67 32.22 -13.25
CA GLU A 328 26.54 31.21 -12.19
C GLU A 328 25.07 30.99 -11.77
N VAL A 329 24.26 32.05 -11.83
CA VAL A 329 22.81 31.97 -11.58
C VAL A 329 22.10 31.15 -12.65
N ASN A 330 22.42 31.37 -13.94
CA ASN A 330 21.86 30.61 -15.04
C ASN A 330 22.33 29.15 -15.02
N GLN A 331 23.58 28.87 -14.63
CA GLN A 331 24.06 27.51 -14.44
C GLN A 331 23.28 26.76 -13.35
N LYS A 332 22.99 27.41 -12.21
CA LYS A 332 22.14 26.83 -11.15
C LYS A 332 20.71 26.57 -11.64
N LEU A 333 20.14 27.48 -12.43
CA LEU A 333 18.82 27.30 -13.05
C LEU A 333 18.79 26.12 -14.04
N ILE A 334 19.82 25.98 -14.88
CA ILE A 334 19.95 24.86 -15.82
C ILE A 334 20.08 23.54 -15.08
N GLN A 335 20.90 23.47 -14.03
CA GLN A 335 21.04 22.27 -13.21
C GLN A 335 19.72 21.89 -12.53
N ALA A 336 19.01 22.85 -11.94
CA ALA A 336 17.70 22.61 -11.34
C ALA A 336 16.66 22.15 -12.39
N ALA A 337 16.67 22.75 -13.58
CA ALA A 337 15.80 22.35 -14.68
C ALA A 337 16.10 20.93 -15.17
N ASN A 338 17.37 20.54 -15.29
CA ASN A 338 17.76 19.17 -15.66
C ASN A 338 17.28 18.14 -14.64
N LEU A 339 17.42 18.45 -13.34
CA LEU A 339 16.96 17.56 -12.27
C LEU A 339 15.44 17.42 -12.28
N GLN A 340 14.70 18.53 -12.41
CA GLN A 340 13.24 18.51 -12.53
C GLN A 340 12.78 17.77 -13.78
N TYR A 341 13.46 17.97 -14.91
CA TYR A 341 13.17 17.27 -16.16
C TYR A 341 13.29 15.77 -15.97
N GLN A 342 14.39 15.31 -15.37
CA GLN A 342 14.63 13.88 -15.14
C GLN A 342 13.56 13.27 -14.23
N ILE A 343 13.19 13.93 -13.14
CA ILE A 343 12.14 13.47 -12.23
C ILE A 343 10.81 13.28 -12.98
N ILE A 344 10.39 14.27 -13.77
CA ILE A 344 9.12 14.20 -14.49
C ILE A 344 9.19 13.18 -15.64
N TRP A 345 10.33 13.09 -16.32
CA TRP A 345 10.58 12.10 -17.37
C TRP A 345 10.44 10.67 -16.83
N ASP A 346 11.08 10.38 -15.69
CA ASP A 346 10.98 9.07 -15.03
C ASP A 346 9.54 8.75 -14.62
N LYS A 347 8.78 9.77 -14.18
CA LYS A 347 7.35 9.63 -13.90
C LYS A 347 6.54 9.21 -15.12
N LEU A 348 6.74 9.87 -16.25
CA LEU A 348 6.05 9.54 -17.49
C LEU A 348 6.46 8.16 -18.04
N CYS A 349 7.74 7.79 -17.93
CA CYS A 349 8.23 6.45 -18.28
C CYS A 349 7.53 5.36 -17.46
N ARG A 350 7.38 5.59 -16.15
CA ARG A 350 6.67 4.66 -15.27
C ARG A 350 5.19 4.54 -15.61
N ILE A 351 4.52 5.66 -15.93
CA ILE A 351 3.13 5.64 -16.44
C ILE A 351 3.05 4.81 -17.72
N ASN A 352 3.94 5.05 -18.69
CA ASN A 352 3.98 4.28 -19.95
C ASN A 352 4.13 2.78 -19.69
N LEU A 353 5.04 2.37 -18.80
CA LEU A 353 5.26 0.97 -18.44
C LEU A 353 4.02 0.34 -17.76
N CYS A 354 3.41 1.05 -16.82
CA CYS A 354 2.17 0.60 -16.17
C CYS A 354 1.02 0.47 -17.18
N TRP A 355 0.90 1.42 -18.11
CA TRP A 355 -0.11 1.40 -19.17
C TRP A 355 0.09 0.23 -20.14
N LEU A 356 1.32 -0.05 -20.56
CA LEU A 356 1.64 -1.21 -21.39
C LEU A 356 1.23 -2.53 -20.74
N ASN A 357 1.54 -2.68 -19.44
CA ASN A 357 1.17 -3.87 -18.68
C ASN A 357 -0.36 -4.02 -18.57
N ARG A 358 -1.08 -2.91 -18.34
CA ARG A 358 -2.54 -2.89 -18.27
C ARG A 358 -3.18 -3.16 -19.65
N PHE A 359 -2.65 -2.57 -20.71
CA PHE A 359 -3.15 -2.74 -22.08
C PHE A 359 -3.13 -4.19 -22.55
N ARG A 360 -2.07 -4.94 -22.18
CA ARG A 360 -1.96 -6.39 -22.45
C ARG A 360 -3.05 -7.22 -21.76
N GLN A 361 -3.66 -6.72 -20.69
CA GLN A 361 -4.68 -7.42 -19.91
C GLN A 361 -6.09 -6.98 -20.29
N SER A 362 -6.32 -5.67 -20.45
CA SER A 362 -7.59 -5.08 -20.86
C SER A 362 -7.34 -3.87 -21.77
N PRO A 363 -7.45 -4.02 -23.10
CA PRO A 363 -7.18 -2.96 -24.05
C PRO A 363 -8.34 -1.97 -24.24
N GLU A 364 -9.56 -2.29 -23.79
CA GLU A 364 -10.79 -1.57 -24.14
C GLU A 364 -10.75 -0.09 -23.75
N TRP A 365 -10.31 0.20 -22.53
CA TRP A 365 -10.21 1.57 -22.01
C TRP A 365 -9.24 2.44 -22.83
N PHE A 366 -8.12 1.84 -23.26
CA PHE A 366 -7.10 2.52 -24.06
C PHE A 366 -7.58 2.80 -25.48
N ILE A 367 -8.38 1.89 -26.04
CA ILE A 367 -9.03 2.08 -27.34
C ILE A 367 -9.99 3.27 -27.28
N GLN A 368 -10.83 3.34 -26.25
CA GLN A 368 -11.80 4.43 -26.07
C GLN A 368 -11.11 5.80 -25.90
N ASN A 369 -9.94 5.83 -25.24
CA ASN A 369 -9.19 7.05 -24.97
C ASN A 369 -8.04 7.31 -25.96
N TYR A 370 -7.98 6.58 -27.07
CA TYR A 370 -6.84 6.60 -28.00
C TYR A 370 -6.45 8.00 -28.44
N TYR A 371 -7.39 8.85 -28.86
CA TYR A 371 -7.08 10.20 -29.35
C TYR A 371 -6.42 11.09 -28.28
N ARG A 372 -6.85 10.96 -27.02
CA ARG A 372 -6.28 11.72 -25.90
C ARG A 372 -4.89 11.21 -25.53
N ILE A 373 -4.66 9.90 -25.65
CA ILE A 373 -3.35 9.29 -25.41
C ILE A 373 -2.39 9.63 -26.54
N LYS A 374 -2.87 9.64 -27.79
CA LYS A 374 -2.07 9.95 -28.98
C LYS A 374 -1.46 11.34 -28.92
N SER A 375 -2.19 12.32 -28.37
CA SER A 375 -1.72 13.72 -28.26
C SER A 375 -0.66 13.95 -27.18
N LEU A 376 -0.39 12.97 -26.31
CA LEU A 376 0.68 13.12 -25.31
C LEU A 376 2.04 13.18 -26.01
N PRO A 377 3.04 13.91 -25.51
CA PRO A 377 4.41 13.86 -26.03
C PRO A 377 5.15 12.57 -25.63
N ALA A 378 6.44 12.47 -25.99
CA ALA A 378 7.33 11.46 -25.43
C ALA A 378 7.44 11.66 -23.90
N PRO A 379 7.64 10.59 -23.09
CA PRO A 379 8.05 9.21 -23.43
C PRO A 379 6.92 8.19 -23.67
N ILE A 380 5.65 8.61 -23.83
CA ILE A 380 4.49 7.70 -23.95
C ILE A 380 4.35 7.12 -25.39
N LEU A 381 5.44 6.86 -26.09
CA LEU A 381 5.40 6.45 -27.51
C LEU A 381 4.99 4.99 -27.70
N GLU A 382 5.51 4.09 -26.85
CA GLU A 382 5.32 2.65 -27.01
C GLU A 382 3.85 2.23 -26.88
N ILE A 383 3.15 2.73 -25.86
CA ILE A 383 1.73 2.43 -25.69
C ILE A 383 0.88 2.95 -26.86
N LYS A 384 1.23 4.12 -27.44
CA LYS A 384 0.52 4.64 -28.61
C LYS A 384 0.64 3.69 -29.79
N GLN A 385 1.86 3.20 -30.04
CA GLN A 385 2.12 2.25 -31.13
C GLN A 385 1.37 0.93 -30.92
N GLU A 386 1.31 0.41 -29.69
CA GLU A 386 0.57 -0.81 -29.39
C GLU A 386 -0.95 -0.64 -29.58
N ILE A 387 -1.52 0.50 -29.17
CA ILE A 387 -2.94 0.81 -29.44
C ILE A 387 -3.20 0.89 -30.95
N GLU A 388 -2.33 1.57 -31.71
CA GLU A 388 -2.45 1.69 -33.18
C GLU A 388 -2.35 0.34 -33.90
N LYS A 389 -1.45 -0.54 -33.46
CA LYS A 389 -1.33 -1.90 -33.98
C LYS A 389 -2.62 -2.70 -33.74
N LEU A 390 -3.22 -2.59 -32.55
CA LEU A 390 -4.46 -3.31 -32.25
C LEU A 390 -5.65 -2.76 -33.04
N LEU A 391 -5.77 -1.43 -33.15
CA LEU A 391 -6.82 -0.78 -33.94
C LEU A 391 -6.73 -1.12 -35.43
N SER A 392 -5.52 -1.17 -35.99
CA SER A 392 -5.32 -1.56 -37.39
C SER A 392 -5.67 -3.02 -37.65
N LYS A 393 -5.33 -3.94 -36.73
CA LYS A 393 -5.76 -5.35 -36.78
C LYS A 393 -7.28 -5.50 -36.76
N ARG A 394 -7.98 -4.86 -35.82
CA ARG A 394 -9.46 -4.92 -35.73
C ARG A 394 -10.13 -4.40 -37.00
N LYS A 395 -9.66 -3.28 -37.55
CA LYS A 395 -10.17 -2.75 -38.83
C LYS A 395 -9.92 -3.68 -40.01
N ALA A 396 -8.79 -4.38 -40.03
CA ALA A 396 -8.48 -5.35 -41.09
C ALA A 396 -9.35 -6.61 -40.98
N GLU A 397 -9.66 -7.05 -39.76
CA GLU A 397 -10.59 -8.15 -39.50
C GLU A 397 -12.01 -7.76 -39.91
N GLU A 398 -12.54 -6.62 -39.46
CA GLU A 398 -13.88 -6.13 -39.85
C GLU A 398 -14.06 -6.06 -41.38
N ARG A 399 -13.02 -5.63 -42.11
CA ARG A 399 -13.03 -5.61 -43.59
C ARG A 399 -13.02 -7.00 -44.23
N LYS A 400 -12.43 -8.00 -43.58
CA LYS A 400 -12.46 -9.40 -44.04
C LYS A 400 -13.81 -10.08 -43.81
N TRP A 401 -14.58 -9.63 -42.83
CA TRP A 401 -15.93 -10.15 -42.56
C TRP A 401 -17.02 -9.42 -43.35
N ALA A 402 -16.71 -8.23 -43.88
CA ALA A 402 -17.61 -7.45 -44.74
C ALA A 402 -17.48 -7.76 -46.25
N LEU A 403 -16.44 -8.52 -46.63
CA LEU A 403 -16.23 -9.11 -47.96
C LEU A 403 -16.65 -10.58 -47.90
#